data_AF-A0A413R7G5-F1
#
_entry.id   AF-A0A413R7G5-F1
#
_cell.length_a   1.000
_cell.length_b   1.000
_cell.length_c   1.000
_cell.angle_alpha   90.00
_cell.angle_beta   90.00
_cell.angle_gamma   90.00
#
_symmetry.space_group_name_H-M   'P 1'
#
loop_
_entity.id
_entity.type
_entity.pdbx_description
1 polymer ?
#
loop_
_entity_poly.entity_id
_entity_poly.type
_entity_poly.pdbx_seq_one_letter_code
_entity_poly.pdbx_strand_id
1 'polypeptide(L)' 'MTKKFKRKILTAIHKFFVESLSDIDRVIFVKRYFFLQTTTEISNEIGKSKNYITVHLHRVRAQLKKYLAEK' A
#
# COMPACT_ATOMS: atom_id res chain seq x y z
N MET A 1 4.76 23.59 12.19
CA MET A 1 4.80 22.11 12.23
C MET A 1 6.03 21.61 11.45
N THR A 2 7.09 21.15 12.13
CA THR A 2 8.41 20.89 11.53
C THR A 2 8.46 19.61 10.68
N LYS A 3 9.27 19.63 9.61
CA LYS A 3 9.45 18.55 8.60
C LYS A 3 9.73 17.16 9.22
N LYS A 4 10.39 17.13 10.38
CA LYS A 4 10.75 15.93 11.16
C LYS A 4 9.54 15.24 11.80
N PHE A 5 8.55 16.01 12.24
CA PHE A 5 7.31 15.49 12.86
C PHE A 5 6.40 14.85 11.81
N LYS A 6 6.24 15.49 10.64
CA LYS A 6 5.57 14.91 9.46
C LYS A 6 6.13 13.54 9.08
N ARG A 7 7.46 13.41 9.11
CA ARG A 7 8.17 12.17 8.73
C ARG A 7 7.96 11.04 9.74
N LYS A 8 8.02 11.33 11.05
CA LYS A 8 7.73 10.32 12.11
C LYS A 8 6.29 9.83 12.07
N ILE A 9 5.33 10.74 11.90
CA ILE A 9 3.92 10.40 11.74
C ILE A 9 3.70 9.58 10.47
N LEU A 10 4.32 9.98 9.35
CA LEU A 10 4.24 9.24 8.08
C LEU A 10 4.78 7.82 8.22
N THR A 11 5.90 7.64 8.94
CA THR A 11 6.49 6.32 9.19
C THR A 11 5.61 5.46 10.10
N ALA A 12 5.04 6.03 11.17
CA ALA A 12 4.16 5.30 12.09
C ALA A 12 2.82 4.93 11.43
N ILE A 13 2.21 5.87 10.70
CA ILE A 13 1.00 5.64 9.91
C ILE A 13 1.25 4.54 8.87
N HIS A 14 2.39 4.55 8.18
CA HIS A 14 2.72 3.49 7.24
C HIS A 14 2.82 2.12 7.93
N LYS A 15 3.44 2.03 9.11
CA LYS A 15 3.62 0.74 9.79
C LYS A 15 2.28 0.12 10.21
N PHE A 16 1.44 0.86 10.93
CA PHE A 16 0.14 0.35 11.40
C PHE A 16 -0.83 0.08 10.25
N PHE A 17 -0.84 0.93 9.22
CA PHE A 17 -1.69 0.69 8.06
C PHE A 17 -1.27 -0.58 7.33
N VAL A 18 0.03 -0.76 7.06
CA VAL A 18 0.53 -1.94 6.33
C VAL A 18 0.31 -3.22 7.14
N GLU A 19 0.44 -3.17 8.48
CA GLU A 19 0.12 -4.28 9.38
C GLU A 19 -1.39 -4.63 9.40
N SER A 20 -2.27 -3.67 9.12
CA SER A 20 -3.73 -3.91 9.03
C SER A 20 -4.17 -4.56 7.73
N LEU A 21 -3.33 -4.56 6.69
CA LEU A 21 -3.64 -5.17 5.40
C LEU A 21 -3.57 -6.70 5.48
N SER A 22 -4.43 -7.35 4.69
CA SER A 22 -4.31 -8.78 4.39
C SER A 22 -2.96 -9.11 3.74
N ASP A 23 -2.50 -10.35 3.83
CA ASP A 23 -1.18 -10.73 3.29
C ASP A 23 -1.04 -10.40 1.80
N ILE A 24 -2.09 -10.66 1.00
CA ILE A 24 -2.07 -10.38 -0.43
C ILE A 24 -2.05 -8.87 -0.71
N ASP A 25 -2.85 -8.09 0.01
CA ASP A 25 -2.89 -6.63 -0.13
C ASP A 25 -1.57 -6.00 0.30
N ARG A 26 -0.96 -6.52 1.36
CA ARG A 26 0.35 -6.08 1.87
C ARG A 26 1.44 -6.33 0.84
N VAL A 27 1.51 -7.54 0.29
CA VAL A 27 2.49 -7.88 -0.76
C VAL A 27 2.33 -6.98 -1.98
N ILE A 28 1.10 -6.83 -2.49
CA ILE A 28 0.82 -5.97 -3.64
C ILE A 28 1.19 -4.51 -3.35
N PHE A 29 0.84 -3.99 -2.17
CA PHE A 29 1.12 -2.61 -1.79
C PHE A 29 2.62 -2.34 -1.63
N VAL A 30 3.34 -3.21 -0.93
CA VAL A 30 4.79 -3.08 -0.72
C VAL A 30 5.54 -3.18 -2.06
N LYS A 31 5.21 -4.16 -2.90
CA LYS A 31 5.79 -4.28 -4.24
C LYS A 31 5.54 -3.03 -5.09
N ARG A 32 4.33 -2.48 -5.06
CA ARG A 32 3.98 -1.29 -5.82
C ARG A 32 4.69 -0.02 -5.34
N TYR A 33 4.79 0.20 -4.03
CA TYR A 33 5.20 1.50 -3.49
C TYR A 33 6.60 1.54 -2.89
N PHE A 34 7.13 0.40 -2.41
CA PHE A 34 8.49 0.31 -1.87
C PHE A 34 9.49 -0.21 -2.91
N PHE A 35 9.07 -1.16 -3.75
CA PHE A 35 9.90 -1.70 -4.83
C PHE A 35 9.61 -1.07 -6.20
N LEU A 36 8.66 -0.13 -6.28
CA LEU A 36 8.30 0.61 -7.48
C LEU A 36 7.90 -0.27 -8.68
N GLN A 37 7.45 -1.51 -8.43
CA GLN A 37 7.08 -2.44 -9.49
C GLN A 37 5.79 -2.01 -10.21
N THR A 38 5.73 -2.28 -11.51
CA THR A 38 4.54 -2.16 -12.35
C THR A 38 3.50 -3.22 -11.99
N THR A 39 2.23 -2.96 -12.30
CA THR A 39 1.18 -3.98 -12.12
C THR A 39 1.42 -5.24 -12.95
N THR A 40 2.18 -5.13 -14.05
CA THR A 40 2.62 -6.25 -14.89
C THR A 40 3.68 -7.10 -14.20
N GLU A 41 4.73 -6.49 -13.64
CA GLU A 41 5.76 -7.22 -12.90
C GLU A 41 5.14 -7.94 -11.70
N ILE A 42 4.30 -7.24 -10.94
CA ILE A 42 3.58 -7.84 -9.81
C ILE A 42 2.70 -9.01 -10.27
N SER A 43 1.92 -8.83 -11.35
CA SER A 43 1.05 -9.89 -11.87
C SER A 43 1.83 -11.16 -12.25
N ASN A 44 3.00 -10.98 -12.87
CA ASN A 44 3.86 -12.07 -13.28
C ASN A 44 4.45 -12.81 -12.08
N GLU A 45 4.92 -12.08 -11.06
CA GLU A 45 5.55 -12.67 -9.87
C GLU A 45 4.56 -13.43 -8.98
N ILE A 46 3.32 -12.94 -8.84
CA ILE A 46 2.33 -13.57 -7.94
C ILE A 46 1.41 -14.57 -8.66
N GLY A 47 1.54 -14.73 -9.97
CA GLY A 47 0.71 -15.65 -10.76
C GLY A 47 -0.78 -15.27 -10.80
N LYS A 48 -1.10 -13.97 -10.80
CA LYS A 48 -2.48 -13.44 -10.86
C LYS A 48 -2.64 -12.49 -12.04
N SER A 49 -3.86 -12.23 -12.47
CA SER A 49 -4.11 -11.31 -13.59
C SER A 49 -3.80 -9.85 -13.22
N LYS A 50 -3.46 -9.02 -14.22
CA LYS A 50 -3.29 -7.56 -14.01
C LYS A 50 -4.54 -6.89 -13.43
N ASN A 51 -5.73 -7.38 -13.79
CA ASN A 51 -6.99 -6.88 -13.25
C ASN A 51 -7.09 -7.16 -11.75
N TYR A 52 -6.70 -8.35 -11.30
CA TYR A 52 -6.64 -8.70 -9.88
C TYR A 52 -5.74 -7.71 -9.11
N ILE A 53 -4.53 -7.43 -9.61
CA ILE A 53 -3.63 -6.45 -8.98
C ILE A 53 -4.28 -5.07 -8.89
N THR A 54 -4.90 -4.62 -9.99
CA THR A 54 -5.50 -3.28 -10.09
C THR A 54 -6.66 -3.10 -9.11
N VAL A 55 -7.55 -4.09 -9.00
CA VAL A 55 -8.69 -4.07 -8.06
C VAL A 55 -8.20 -4.03 -6.62
N HIS A 56 -7.22 -4.87 -6.27
CA HIS A 56 -6.63 -4.86 -4.93
C HIS A 56 -5.96 -3.52 -4.60
N LEU A 57 -5.16 -2.98 -5.52
CA LEU A 57 -4.56 -1.64 -5.34
C LEU A 57 -5.61 -0.55 -5.17
N HIS A 58 -6.71 -0.58 -5.94
CA HIS A 58 -7.81 0.37 -5.78
C HIS A 58 -8.41 0.30 -4.37
N ARG A 59 -8.72 -0.91 -3.90
CA ARG A 59 -9.28 -1.13 -2.54
C ARG A 59 -8.30 -0.67 -1.45
N VAL A 60 -7.02 -1.01 -1.55
CA VAL A 60 -6.00 -0.60 -0.57
C VAL A 60 -5.84 0.92 -0.53
N ARG A 61 -5.87 1.60 -1.67
CA ARG A 61 -5.82 3.08 -1.72
C ARG A 61 -7.03 3.72 -1.06
N ALA A 62 -8.23 3.17 -1.27
CA ALA A 62 -9.44 3.65 -0.61
C ALA A 62 -9.34 3.49 0.92
N GLN A 63 -8.85 2.33 1.39
CA GLN A 63 -8.59 2.09 2.81
C GLN A 63 -7.54 3.07 3.38
N LEU A 64 -6.44 3.31 2.66
CA LEU A 64 -5.42 4.27 3.05
C LEU A 64 -5.99 5.69 3.17
N LYS A 65 -6.81 6.11 2.20
CA LYS A 65 -7.46 7.42 2.21
C LYS A 65 -8.36 7.58 3.44
N LYS A 66 -9.14 6.55 3.76
CA LYS A 66 -10.00 6.54 4.96
C LYS A 66 -9.16 6.61 6.25
N TYR A 67 -8.15 5.75 6.37
CA TYR A 67 -7.24 5.74 7.52
C TYR A 67 -6.56 7.09 7.76
N LEU A 68 -6.13 7.75 6.69
CA LEU A 68 -5.51 9.09 6.75
C LEU A 68 -6.50 10.21 7.07
N ALA A 69 -7.79 10.04 6.77
CA ALA A 69 -8.82 11.03 7.11
C ALA A 69 -9.24 10.96 8.58
N GLU A 70 -9.08 9.80 9.21
CA GLU A 70 -9.41 9.54 10.62
C GLU A 70 -8.23 9.84 11.58
N LYS A 71 -7.10 10.33 11.06
CA LYS A 71 -5.84 10.61 11.80
C LYS A 71 -5.36 12.03 11.57
#